data_AF-A0A075R400-F1
#
_entry.id   AF-A0A075R400-F1
#
_cell.length_a   1.000
_cell.length_b   1.000
_cell.length_c   1.000
_cell.angle_alpha   90.00
_cell.angle_beta   90.00
_cell.angle_gamma   90.00
#
_symmetry.space_group_name_H-M   'P 1'
#
loop_
_entity.id
_entity.type
_entity.pdbx_description
1 polymer ?
#
loop_
_entity_poly.entity_id
_entity_poly.type
_entity_poly.pdbx_seq_one_letter_code
_entity_poly.pdbx_strand_id
1 'polypeptide(L)'
;MDSVSIIIWVTTLFIVTLILFKNMYISIKITNIRLKEISKKLAIENELDLKLQTLLERGQKAEAKKLAQDKLKLTPREAKHYIELL
;
A
#
# COMPACT_ATOMS: atom_id res chain seq x y z
N MET A 1 -1.42 32.11 44.62
CA MET A 1 -1.63 31.33 43.39
C MET A 1 -2.00 29.93 43.82
N ASP A 2 -3.30 29.75 43.96
CA ASP A 2 -3.91 28.72 44.77
C ASP A 2 -3.92 27.37 44.07
N SER A 3 -3.77 26.28 44.82
CA SER A 3 -3.68 24.89 44.37
C SER A 3 -4.78 24.49 43.39
N VAL A 4 -5.94 25.16 43.45
CA VAL A 4 -7.06 25.02 42.51
C VAL A 4 -6.67 25.36 41.07
N SER A 5 -5.89 26.42 40.86
CA SER A 5 -5.43 26.83 39.52
C SER A 5 -4.50 25.78 38.90
N ILE A 6 -3.62 25.18 39.72
CA ILE A 6 -2.71 24.10 39.28
C ILE A 6 -3.52 22.87 38.85
N ILE A 7 -4.56 22.49 39.61
CA ILE A 7 -5.42 21.34 39.28
C ILE A 7 -6.14 21.56 37.96
N ILE A 8 -6.66 22.77 37.71
CA ILE A 8 -7.34 23.12 36.44
C ILE A 8 -6.37 23.03 35.26
N TRP A 9 -5.14 23.56 35.40
CA TRP A 9 -4.15 23.49 34.33
C TRP A 9 -3.69 22.06 34.03
N VAL A 10 -3.45 21.24 35.06
CA VAL A 10 -3.04 19.84 34.91
C VAL A 10 -4.12 19.01 34.23
N THR A 11 -5.38 19.17 34.64
CA THR A 11 -6.51 18.45 34.02
C THR A 11 -6.73 18.88 32.57
N THR A 12 -6.57 20.17 32.26
CA THR A 12 -6.66 20.68 30.89
C THR A 12 -5.55 20.10 30.00
N LEU A 13 -4.30 20.11 30.48
CA LEU A 13 -3.16 19.50 29.78
C LEU A 13 -3.38 18.01 29.53
N PHE A 14 -3.92 17.29 30.52
CA PHE A 14 -4.20 15.87 30.41
C PHE A 14 -5.26 15.58 29.34
N ILE A 15 -6.36 16.33 29.32
CA ILE A 15 -7.43 16.17 28.32
C ILE A 15 -6.90 16.45 26.90
N VAL A 16 -6.13 17.53 26.72
CA VAL A 16 -5.53 17.86 25.42
C VAL A 16 -4.60 16.75 24.95
N THR A 17 -3.78 16.21 25.86
CA THR A 17 -2.87 15.10 25.56
C THR A 17 -3.63 13.87 25.10
N LEU A 18 -4.72 13.49 25.77
CA LEU A 18 -5.55 12.35 25.37
C LEU A 18 -6.16 12.52 23.96
N ILE A 19 -6.61 13.73 23.62
CA ILE A 19 -7.17 14.03 22.29
C ILE A 19 -6.08 13.87 21.21
N LEU A 20 -4.88 14.39 21.45
CA LEU A 20 -3.75 14.26 20.52
C LEU A 20 -3.35 12.79 20.32
N PHE A 21 -3.26 12.01 21.41
CA PHE A 21 -2.98 10.57 21.33
C PHE A 21 -4.03 9.81 20.52
N LYS A 22 -5.32 10.11 20.72
CA LYS A 22 -6.40 9.49 19.95
C LYS A 22 -6.28 9.80 18.46
N ASN A 23 -6.02 11.05 18.09
CA ASN A 23 -5.83 11.44 16.70
C ASN A 23 -4.60 10.78 16.07
N MET A 24 -3.49 10.72 16.80
CA MET A 24 -2.26 10.04 16.35
C MET A 24 -2.51 8.55 16.12
N TYR A 25 -3.20 7.87 17.05
CA TYR A 25 -3.54 6.46 16.92
C TYR A 25 -4.40 6.15 15.69
N ILE A 26 -5.42 6.99 15.43
CA ILE A 26 -6.27 6.86 14.23
C ILE A 26 -5.42 7.03 12.96
N SER A 27 -4.55 8.03 12.92
CA SER A 27 -3.68 8.28 11.77
C SER A 27 -2.73 7.10 11.50
N ILE A 28 -2.08 6.55 12.53
CA ILE A 28 -1.23 5.36 12.43
C ILE A 28 -2.03 4.16 11.91
N LYS A 29 -3.25 3.94 12.41
CA LYS A 29 -4.10 2.83 11.97
C LYS A 29 -4.47 2.95 10.49
N ILE A 30 -4.84 4.15 10.03
CA ILE A 30 -5.14 4.42 8.62
C ILE A 30 -3.90 4.18 7.76
N THR A 31 -2.74 4.68 8.19
CA THR A 31 -1.47 4.49 7.48
C THR A 31 -1.12 3.01 7.37
N ASN A 32 -1.25 2.22 8.44
CA ASN A 32 -0.99 0.78 8.40
C ASN A 32 -1.94 0.01 7.49
N ILE A 33 -3.23 0.37 7.44
CA ILE A 33 -4.19 -0.24 6.51
C ILE A 33 -3.79 0.06 5.06
N ARG A 34 -3.49 1.33 4.75
CA ARG A 34 -3.04 1.74 3.41
C ARG A 34 -1.71 1.08 3.04
N LEU A 35 -0.76 0.99 3.97
CA LEU A 35 0.52 0.33 3.76
C LEU A 35 0.33 -1.17 3.45
N LYS A 36 -0.60 -1.83 4.15
CA LYS A 36 -0.93 -3.24 3.90
C LYS A 36 -1.62 -3.44 2.56
N GLU A 37 -2.48 -2.51 2.13
CA GLU A 37 -3.08 -2.54 0.80
C GLU A 37 -2.03 -2.31 -0.31
N ILE A 38 -1.16 -1.32 -0.15
CA ILE A 38 -0.06 -1.04 -1.09
C ILE A 38 0.90 -2.23 -1.15
N SER A 39 1.29 -2.79 0.00
CA SER A 39 2.14 -3.98 0.07
C SER A 39 1.50 -5.19 -0.59
N LYS A 40 0.18 -5.41 -0.41
CA LYS A 40 -0.53 -6.47 -1.13
C LYS A 40 -0.55 -6.23 -2.63
N LYS A 41 -0.79 -5.00 -3.09
CA LYS A 41 -0.77 -4.66 -4.52
C LYS A 41 0.62 -4.87 -5.12
N LEU A 42 1.66 -4.35 -4.46
CA LEU A 42 3.06 -4.54 -4.86
C LEU A 42 3.48 -6.01 -4.86
N ALA A 43 3.03 -6.81 -3.88
CA ALA A 43 3.31 -8.24 -3.86
C ALA A 43 2.65 -8.98 -5.02
N ILE A 44 1.43 -8.59 -5.40
CA ILE A 44 0.73 -9.15 -6.56
C ILE A 44 1.40 -8.75 -7.87
N GLU A 45 1.83 -7.48 -8.01
CA GLU A 45 2.60 -7.00 -9.16
C GLU A 45 3.92 -7.75 -9.28
N ASN A 46 4.66 -7.90 -8.18
CA ASN A 46 5.94 -8.60 -8.15
C ASN A 46 5.79 -10.10 -8.50
N GLU A 47 4.73 -10.77 -8.04
CA GLU A 47 4.48 -12.17 -8.40
C GLU A 47 4.08 -12.33 -9.88
N LEU A 48 3.33 -11.38 -10.42
CA LEU A 48 2.95 -11.36 -11.83
C LEU A 48 4.17 -11.14 -12.72
N ASP A 49 5.00 -10.15 -12.39
CA ASP A 49 6.23 -9.83 -13.12
C ASP A 49 7.22 -10.99 -13.07
N LEU A 50 7.39 -11.64 -11.92
CA LEU A 50 8.22 -12.84 -11.80
C LEU A 50 7.73 -14.00 -12.70
N LYS A 51 6.40 -14.22 -12.76
CA LYS A 51 5.80 -15.23 -13.64
C LYS A 51 5.97 -14.87 -15.12
N LEU A 52 5.78 -13.60 -15.48
CA LEU A 52 6.00 -13.13 -16.85
C LEU A 52 7.46 -13.32 -17.25
N GLN A 53 8.41 -12.93 -16.39
CA GLN A 53 9.85 -13.10 -16.63
C GLN A 53 10.22 -14.57 -16.79
N THR A 54 9.70 -15.46 -15.93
CA THR A 54 9.91 -16.92 -16.05
C THR A 54 9.37 -17.47 -17.37
N LEU A 55 8.20 -17.01 -17.83
CA LEU A 55 7.63 -17.43 -19.11
C LEU A 55 8.45 -16.89 -20.30
N LEU A 56 9.01 -15.69 -20.18
CA LEU A 56 9.89 -15.10 -21.19
C LEU A 56 11.24 -15.82 -21.29
N GLU A 57 11.84 -16.18 -20.15
CA GLU A 57 13.07 -16.99 -20.09
C GLU A 57 12.88 -18.38 -20.73
N ARG A 58 11.69 -18.97 -20.57
CA ARG A 58 11.32 -20.24 -21.21
C ARG A 58 10.98 -20.10 -22.71
N GLY A 59 11.03 -18.90 -23.27
CA GLY A 59 10.67 -18.61 -24.66
C GLY A 59 9.17 -18.63 -24.95
N GLN A 60 8.31 -18.74 -23.92
CA GLN A 60 6.86 -18.84 -24.04
C GLN A 60 6.18 -17.47 -24.17
N LYS A 61 6.61 -16.67 -25.15
CA LYS A 61 6.15 -15.27 -25.34
C LYS A 61 4.63 -15.13 -25.53
N ALA A 62 4.00 -16.10 -26.19
CA ALA A 62 2.55 -16.10 -26.41
C ALA A 62 1.78 -16.29 -25.10
N GLU A 63 2.29 -17.13 -24.20
CA GLU A 63 1.68 -17.43 -22.91
C GLU A 63 1.90 -16.28 -21.92
N ALA A 64 3.10 -15.68 -21.91
CA ALA A 64 3.38 -14.44 -21.18
C ALA A 64 2.41 -13.32 -21.61
N LYS A 65 2.21 -13.14 -22.91
CA LYS A 65 1.28 -12.14 -23.46
C LYS A 65 -0.15 -12.38 -23.00
N LYS A 66 -0.63 -13.61 -23.08
CA LYS A 66 -1.97 -13.97 -22.63
C LYS A 66 -2.14 -13.72 -21.13
N LEU A 67 -1.13 -14.06 -20.32
CA LEU A 67 -1.14 -13.84 -18.87
C LEU A 67 -1.20 -12.34 -18.52
N ALA A 68 -0.41 -11.50 -19.20
CA ALA A 68 -0.44 -10.05 -19.03
C ALA A 68 -1.80 -9.45 -19.43
N GLN A 69 -2.39 -9.92 -20.53
CA GLN A 69 -3.72 -9.48 -20.96
C GLN A 69 -4.82 -9.85 -19.94
N ASP A 70 -4.84 -11.08 -19.44
CA ASP A 70 -5.87 -11.54 -18.51
C ASP A 70 -5.75 -10.86 -17.12
N LYS A 71 -4.52 -10.66 -16.64
CA LYS A 71 -4.29 -10.12 -15.29
C LYS A 71 -4.32 -8.60 -15.22
N LEU A 72 -3.76 -7.92 -16.22
CA LEU A 72 -3.70 -6.45 -16.27
C LEU A 72 -4.82 -5.85 -17.12
N LYS A 73 -5.69 -6.68 -17.73
CA LYS A 73 -6.77 -6.28 -18.65
C LYS A 73 -6.28 -5.39 -19.79
N LEU A 74 -5.04 -5.61 -20.22
CA LEU A 74 -4.39 -4.83 -21.28
C LEU A 74 -4.83 -5.31 -22.66
N THR A 75 -4.86 -4.38 -23.61
CA THR A 75 -5.07 -4.72 -25.02
C THR A 75 -3.87 -5.52 -25.58
N PRO A 76 -4.02 -6.26 -26.69
CA PRO A 76 -2.92 -7.05 -27.26
C PRO A 76 -1.69 -6.23 -27.66
N ARG A 77 -1.85 -4.92 -27.91
CA ARG A 77 -0.73 -4.00 -28.19
C ARG A 77 -0.03 -3.59 -26.90
N GLU A 78 -0.79 -3.20 -25.88
CA GLU A 78 -0.26 -2.79 -24.58
C GLU A 78 0.44 -3.95 -23.86
N ALA A 79 -0.13 -5.15 -23.89
CA ALA A 79 0.50 -6.32 -23.28
C ALA A 79 1.81 -6.72 -23.98
N LYS A 80 1.89 -6.52 -25.31
CA LYS A 80 3.15 -6.73 -26.05
C LYS A 80 4.19 -5.71 -25.61
N HIS A 81 3.82 -4.44 -25.52
CA HIS A 81 4.72 -3.37 -25.09
C HIS A 81 5.18 -3.57 -23.64
N TYR A 82 4.30 -4.00 -22.75
CA TYR A 82 4.61 -4.29 -21.35
C TYR A 82 5.67 -5.40 -21.23
N ILE A 83 5.53 -6.46 -22.03
CA ILE A 83 6.47 -7.57 -22.09
C ILE A 83 7.82 -7.19 -22.71
N GLU A 84 7.83 -6.25 -23.67
CA GLU A 84 9.08 -5.75 -24.26
C GLU A 84 9.87 -4.82 -23.31
N LEU A 85 9.22 -4.30 -22.26
CA LEU A 85 9.85 -3.48 -21.21
C LEU A 85 10.36 -4.30 -20.01
N LEU A 86 9.95 -5.57 -19.90
CA LEU A 86 10.37 -6.55 -18.88
C LEU A 86 11.62 -7.31 -19.33
#